data_AF-A0A958WTP7-F1
#
_entry.id   AF-A0A958WTP7-F1
#
_cell.length_a   1.000
_cell.length_b   1.000
_cell.length_c   1.000
_cell.angle_alpha   90.00
_cell.angle_beta   90.00
_cell.angle_gamma   90.00
#
_symmetry.space_group_name_H-M   'P 1'
#
loop_
_entity.id
_entity.type
_entity.pdbx_description
1 polymer ?
#
loop_
_entity_poly.entity_id
_entity_poly.type
_entity_poly.pdbx_seq_one_letter_code
_entity_poly.pdbx_strand_id
1 'polypeptide(L)'
;MKKHFHIVLALFVILLFAQCTASKNAKQAQRNIETLRIWFEEGWNHNRNKELIPRVFHPEWSDGNPLRPDQTTGLDGMYELVEFYKHAFPDAHFTITHIFGDERHVALRYEVEATHFGDAFGIPATGKKFTSTGLVIYDMRDGKIYRSWQELDLMGIINQLKN
;
A
#
# COMPACT_ATOMS: atom_id res chain seq x y z
N MET A 1 28.97 -40.48 24.84
CA MET A 1 27.52 -40.55 24.50
C MET A 1 26.71 -39.33 24.97
N LYS A 2 26.74 -38.93 26.25
CA LYS A 2 25.94 -37.80 26.76
C LYS A 2 26.18 -36.44 26.07
N LYS A 3 27.45 -36.07 25.79
CA LYS A 3 27.79 -34.81 25.08
C LYS A 3 27.21 -34.74 23.66
N HIS A 4 27.26 -35.83 22.88
CA HIS A 4 26.68 -35.85 21.53
C HIS A 4 25.16 -35.78 21.55
N PHE A 5 24.49 -36.41 22.53
CA PHE A 5 23.05 -36.28 22.70
C PHE A 5 22.61 -34.83 23.01
N HIS A 6 23.36 -34.12 23.86
CA HIS A 6 23.06 -32.72 24.19
C HIS A 6 23.29 -31.78 22.99
N ILE A 7 24.31 -32.03 22.18
CA ILE A 7 24.58 -31.27 20.95
C ILE A 7 23.47 -31.49 19.91
N VAL A 8 23.06 -32.74 19.69
CA VAL A 8 21.97 -33.06 18.75
C VAL A 8 20.64 -32.47 19.21
N LEU A 9 20.33 -32.55 20.51
CA LEU A 9 19.13 -31.94 21.08
C LEU A 9 19.14 -30.41 20.96
N ALA A 10 20.28 -29.76 21.22
CA ALA A 10 20.42 -28.32 21.05
C ALA A 10 20.25 -27.88 19.59
N LEU A 11 20.85 -28.60 18.63
CA LEU A 11 20.68 -28.32 17.20
C LEU A 11 19.22 -28.50 16.75
N PHE A 12 18.55 -29.55 17.22
CA PHE A 12 17.14 -29.80 16.94
C PHE A 12 16.24 -28.67 17.47
N VAL A 13 16.49 -28.20 18.69
CA VAL A 13 15.77 -27.06 19.28
C VAL A 13 16.01 -25.77 18.49
N ILE A 14 17.25 -25.48 18.06
CA ILE A 14 17.56 -24.31 17.22
C ILE A 14 16.81 -24.38 15.88
N LEU A 15 16.79 -25.55 15.23
CA LEU A 15 16.06 -25.77 13.98
C LEU A 15 14.55 -25.55 14.16
N LEU A 16 13.95 -26.04 15.25
CA LEU A 16 12.55 -25.80 15.57
C LEU A 16 12.23 -24.31 15.78
N PHE A 17 13.09 -23.57 16.49
CA PHE A 17 12.93 -22.13 16.67
C PHE A 17 13.04 -21.37 15.33
N ALA A 18 14.03 -21.70 14.50
CA ALA A 18 14.19 -21.09 13.18
C ALA A 18 12.96 -21.33 12.28
N GLN A 19 12.43 -22.57 12.27
CA GLN A 19 11.24 -22.92 11.49
C GLN A 19 9.98 -22.23 12.01
N CYS A 20 9.85 -22.06 13.33
CA CYS A 20 8.75 -21.32 13.95
C CYS A 20 8.78 -19.83 13.55
N THR A 21 9.95 -19.20 13.57
CA THR A 21 10.13 -17.80 13.15
C THR A 21 9.83 -17.61 11.66
N ALA A 22 10.36 -18.48 10.79
CA ALA A 22 10.08 -18.41 9.35
C ALA A 22 8.57 -18.55 9.04
N SER A 23 7.88 -19.47 9.74
CA SER A 23 6.42 -19.63 9.63
C SER A 23 5.65 -18.40 10.10
N LYS A 24 6.09 -17.75 11.18
CA LYS A 24 5.48 -16.49 11.67
C LYS A 24 5.66 -15.35 10.68
N ASN A 25 6.85 -15.18 10.12
CA ASN A 25 7.15 -14.13 9.14
C ASN A 25 6.33 -14.32 7.86
N ALA A 26 6.29 -15.54 7.31
CA ALA A 26 5.47 -15.84 6.14
C ALA A 26 3.97 -15.56 6.38
N LYS A 27 3.45 -15.93 7.56
CA LYS A 27 2.07 -15.60 7.95
C LYS A 27 1.84 -14.10 8.08
N GLN A 28 2.81 -13.34 8.57
CA GLN A 28 2.72 -11.88 8.68
C GLN A 28 2.76 -11.22 7.30
N ALA A 29 3.67 -11.65 6.42
CA ALA A 29 3.75 -11.17 5.04
C ALA A 29 2.41 -11.36 4.32
N GLN A 30 1.79 -12.54 4.43
CA GLN A 30 0.49 -12.82 3.83
C GLN A 30 -0.62 -11.90 4.39
N ARG A 31 -0.61 -11.62 5.70
CA ARG A 31 -1.55 -10.67 6.32
C ARG A 31 -1.35 -9.25 5.79
N ASN A 32 -0.11 -8.80 5.68
CA ASN A 32 0.21 -7.47 5.16
C ASN A 32 -0.26 -7.32 3.70
N ILE A 33 -0.01 -8.34 2.86
CA ILE A 33 -0.49 -8.40 1.48
C ILE A 33 -2.02 -8.30 1.43
N GLU A 34 -2.72 -9.05 2.28
CA GLU A 34 -4.18 -9.01 2.34
C GLU A 34 -4.74 -7.65 2.79
N THR A 35 -4.09 -6.99 3.76
CA THR A 35 -4.43 -5.61 4.15
C THR A 35 -4.41 -4.67 2.95
N LEU A 36 -3.43 -4.79 2.06
CA LEU A 36 -3.35 -3.96 0.85
C LEU A 36 -4.38 -4.36 -0.20
N ARG A 37 -4.68 -5.65 -0.37
CA ARG A 37 -5.76 -6.08 -1.26
C ARG A 37 -7.10 -5.49 -0.84
N ILE A 38 -7.42 -5.55 0.44
CA ILE A 38 -8.63 -4.92 1.01
C ILE A 38 -8.59 -3.40 0.78
N TRP A 39 -7.45 -2.75 0.94
CA TRP A 39 -7.35 -1.31 0.71
C TRP A 39 -7.70 -0.89 -0.72
N PHE A 40 -7.20 -1.61 -1.72
CA PHE A 40 -7.48 -1.30 -3.12
C PHE A 40 -8.87 -1.78 -3.55
N GLU A 41 -9.24 -3.02 -3.22
CA GLU A 41 -10.51 -3.59 -3.65
C GLU A 41 -11.70 -3.00 -2.89
N GLU A 42 -11.69 -3.10 -1.56
CA GLU A 42 -12.81 -2.60 -0.77
C GLU A 42 -12.72 -1.09 -0.57
N GLY A 43 -11.51 -0.57 -0.30
CA GLY A 43 -11.30 0.84 -0.02
C GLY A 43 -11.52 1.73 -1.24
N TRP A 44 -10.82 1.46 -2.32
CA TRP A 44 -10.93 2.25 -3.55
C TRP A 44 -12.07 1.76 -4.45
N ASN A 45 -12.02 0.51 -4.93
CA ASN A 45 -12.97 0.04 -5.96
C ASN A 45 -14.41 -0.05 -5.45
N HIS A 46 -14.63 -0.42 -4.18
CA HIS A 46 -15.96 -0.44 -3.54
C HIS A 46 -16.23 0.77 -2.64
N ASN A 47 -15.38 1.80 -2.69
CA ASN A 47 -15.59 3.07 -2.01
C ASN A 47 -15.79 2.97 -0.48
N ARG A 48 -15.12 2.03 0.18
CA ARG A 48 -15.09 1.88 1.66
C ARG A 48 -13.86 2.52 2.31
N ASN A 49 -13.11 3.33 1.57
CA ASN A 49 -11.88 3.98 2.00
C ASN A 49 -12.00 4.65 3.38
N LYS A 50 -13.01 5.53 3.60
CA LYS A 50 -13.21 6.21 4.89
C LYS A 50 -13.37 5.24 6.06
N GLU A 51 -14.13 4.16 5.88
CA GLU A 51 -14.33 3.13 6.90
C GLU A 51 -13.03 2.36 7.17
N LEU A 52 -12.24 2.11 6.13
CA LEU A 52 -11.06 1.25 6.19
C LEU A 52 -9.79 1.97 6.64
N ILE A 53 -9.69 3.30 6.51
CA ILE A 53 -8.51 4.07 6.94
C ILE A 53 -8.01 3.69 8.35
N PRO A 54 -8.83 3.70 9.43
CA PRO A 54 -8.34 3.37 10.77
C PRO A 54 -7.94 1.90 10.94
N ARG A 55 -8.39 1.01 10.03
CA ARG A 55 -8.09 -0.42 10.04
C ARG A 55 -6.80 -0.73 9.27
N VAL A 56 -6.56 -0.01 8.16
CA VAL A 56 -5.46 -0.24 7.22
C VAL A 56 -4.23 0.59 7.57
N PHE A 57 -4.41 1.84 8.02
CA PHE A 57 -3.31 2.77 8.25
C PHE A 57 -2.95 2.89 9.73
N HIS A 58 -1.65 2.99 9.99
CA HIS A 58 -1.13 3.25 11.32
C HIS A 58 -1.48 4.70 11.73
N PRO A 59 -1.78 4.97 13.02
CA PRO A 59 -2.09 6.34 13.48
C PRO A 59 -0.98 7.36 13.24
N GLU A 60 0.26 6.89 13.11
CA GLU A 60 1.46 7.69 12.79
C GLU A 60 1.88 7.53 11.31
N TRP A 61 0.94 7.24 10.40
CA TRP A 61 1.25 7.10 8.99
C TRP A 61 2.02 8.31 8.44
N SER A 62 2.95 8.08 7.51
CA SER A 62 3.66 9.16 6.81
C SER A 62 3.77 8.90 5.31
N ASP A 63 3.76 9.99 4.55
CA ASP A 63 4.11 9.96 3.14
C ASP A 63 5.63 10.07 2.95
N GLY A 64 6.19 9.16 2.17
CA GLY A 64 7.60 9.12 1.83
C GLY A 64 7.97 9.97 0.61
N ASN A 65 7.00 10.59 -0.07
CA ASN A 65 7.26 11.40 -1.26
C ASN A 65 8.02 12.71 -0.92
N PRO A 66 9.26 12.91 -1.41
CA PRO A 66 10.04 14.10 -1.11
C PRO A 66 9.46 15.40 -1.71
N LEU A 67 8.52 15.30 -2.66
CA LEU A 67 7.81 16.44 -3.24
C LEU A 67 6.64 16.92 -2.40
N ARG A 68 6.27 16.19 -1.34
CA ARG A 68 5.21 16.57 -0.40
C ARG A 68 5.71 16.57 1.05
N PRO A 69 6.76 17.37 1.37
CA PRO A 69 7.33 17.39 2.72
C PRO A 69 6.34 17.87 3.79
N ASP A 70 5.33 18.65 3.38
CA ASP A 70 4.31 19.21 4.26
C ASP A 70 3.01 18.39 4.27
N GLN A 71 3.02 17.18 3.72
CA GLN A 71 1.86 16.28 3.76
C GLN A 71 1.45 16.00 5.20
N THR A 72 0.19 16.26 5.54
CA THR A 72 -0.40 15.90 6.83
C THR A 72 -0.16 14.42 7.10
N THR A 73 0.29 14.09 8.31
CA THR A 73 0.59 12.71 8.72
C THR A 73 -0.61 12.08 9.44
N GLY A 74 -0.50 10.77 9.73
CA GLY A 74 -1.51 10.02 10.45
C GLY A 74 -2.79 9.80 9.64
N LEU A 75 -3.88 9.50 10.36
CA LEU A 75 -5.15 9.17 9.72
C LEU A 75 -5.78 10.39 9.02
N ASP A 76 -5.61 11.59 9.60
CA ASP A 76 -6.15 12.83 9.03
C ASP A 76 -5.57 13.11 7.65
N GLY A 77 -4.26 12.94 7.48
CA GLY A 77 -3.61 13.06 6.17
C GLY A 77 -4.10 12.03 5.15
N MET A 78 -4.42 10.82 5.59
CA MET A 78 -5.02 9.82 4.70
C MET A 78 -6.44 10.16 4.31
N TYR A 79 -7.25 10.74 5.20
CA TYR A 79 -8.59 11.25 4.85
C TYR A 79 -8.48 12.38 3.83
N GLU A 80 -7.57 13.34 4.02
CA GLU A 80 -7.33 14.44 3.08
C GLU A 80 -6.95 13.94 1.69
N LEU A 81 -6.02 12.98 1.61
CA LEU A 81 -5.60 12.39 0.34
C LEU A 81 -6.73 11.64 -0.36
N VAL A 82 -7.51 10.85 0.38
CA VAL A 82 -8.66 10.14 -0.17
C VAL A 82 -9.70 11.11 -0.70
N GLU A 83 -10.03 12.16 0.04
CA GLU A 83 -11.01 13.17 -0.41
C GLU A 83 -10.51 13.91 -1.65
N PHE A 84 -9.23 14.27 -1.71
CA PHE A 84 -8.63 14.90 -2.89
C PHE A 84 -8.80 14.03 -4.14
N TYR A 85 -8.36 12.77 -4.08
CA TYR A 85 -8.44 11.88 -5.25
C TYR A 85 -9.87 11.51 -5.62
N LYS A 86 -10.77 11.35 -4.64
CA LYS A 86 -12.19 11.10 -4.91
C LYS A 86 -12.89 12.30 -5.54
N HIS A 87 -12.48 13.52 -5.21
CA HIS A 87 -13.00 14.71 -5.86
C HIS A 87 -12.54 14.78 -7.33
N ALA A 88 -11.25 14.52 -7.58
CA ALA A 88 -10.68 14.58 -8.92
C ALA A 88 -11.11 13.41 -9.83
N PHE A 89 -11.22 12.21 -9.26
CA PHE A 89 -11.37 10.94 -9.96
C PHE A 89 -12.39 10.02 -9.25
N PRO A 90 -13.68 10.42 -9.15
CA PRO A 90 -14.69 9.70 -8.37
C PRO A 90 -15.01 8.30 -8.90
N ASP A 91 -14.69 8.02 -10.16
CA ASP A 91 -14.88 6.72 -10.83
C ASP A 91 -13.59 5.92 -10.98
N ALA A 92 -12.53 6.29 -10.25
CA ALA A 92 -11.25 5.59 -10.31
C ALA A 92 -11.39 4.11 -9.94
N HIS A 93 -10.89 3.24 -10.81
CA HIS A 93 -10.85 1.81 -10.60
C HIS A 93 -9.40 1.30 -10.71
N PHE A 94 -8.98 0.51 -9.73
CA PHE A 94 -7.62 0.01 -9.61
C PHE A 94 -7.57 -1.50 -9.83
N THR A 95 -6.65 -1.94 -10.69
CA THR A 95 -6.30 -3.36 -10.86
C THR A 95 -4.90 -3.61 -10.33
N ILE A 96 -4.76 -4.40 -9.26
CA ILE A 96 -3.44 -4.82 -8.77
C ILE A 96 -2.87 -5.87 -9.73
N THR A 97 -1.78 -5.52 -10.41
CA THR A 97 -1.09 -6.41 -11.37
C THR A 97 0.00 -7.25 -10.71
N HIS A 98 0.68 -6.70 -9.72
CA HIS A 98 1.75 -7.37 -8.99
C HIS A 98 1.67 -6.98 -7.53
N ILE A 99 1.90 -7.92 -6.62
CA ILE A 99 2.01 -7.67 -5.19
C ILE A 99 2.91 -8.72 -4.55
N PHE A 100 3.88 -8.28 -3.76
CA PHE A 100 4.82 -9.14 -3.06
C PHE A 100 5.40 -8.40 -1.85
N GLY A 101 5.92 -9.14 -0.88
CA GLY A 101 6.46 -8.54 0.32
C GLY A 101 6.87 -9.55 1.37
N ASP A 102 7.36 -9.02 2.48
CA ASP A 102 7.76 -9.75 3.68
C ASP A 102 6.97 -9.27 4.91
N GLU A 103 7.41 -9.63 6.11
CA GLU A 103 6.75 -9.24 7.36
C GLU A 103 6.71 -7.72 7.61
N ARG A 104 7.56 -6.94 6.92
CA ARG A 104 7.75 -5.51 7.13
C ARG A 104 7.39 -4.67 5.91
N HIS A 105 7.73 -5.08 4.69
CA HIS A 105 7.46 -4.28 3.49
C HIS A 105 6.58 -5.04 2.52
N VAL A 106 5.64 -4.33 1.90
CA VAL A 106 4.88 -4.86 0.77
C VAL A 106 4.93 -3.87 -0.39
N ALA A 107 5.33 -4.35 -1.55
CA ALA A 107 5.34 -3.61 -2.79
C ALA A 107 4.19 -4.09 -3.69
N LEU A 108 3.56 -3.16 -4.40
CA LEU A 108 2.59 -3.49 -5.43
C LEU A 108 2.72 -2.58 -6.64
N ARG A 109 2.34 -3.11 -7.80
CA ARG A 109 2.10 -2.36 -9.03
C ARG A 109 0.63 -2.48 -9.39
N TYR A 110 0.00 -1.37 -9.75
CA TYR A 110 -1.39 -1.33 -10.20
C TYR A 110 -1.53 -0.61 -11.54
N GLU A 111 -2.64 -0.90 -12.20
CA GLU A 111 -3.23 -0.11 -13.28
C GLU A 111 -4.43 0.65 -12.72
N VAL A 112 -4.65 1.86 -13.19
CA VAL A 112 -5.79 2.70 -12.81
C VAL A 112 -6.47 3.25 -14.05
N GLU A 113 -7.80 3.18 -14.06
CA GLU A 113 -8.65 3.83 -15.05
C GLU A 113 -9.57 4.82 -14.32
N ALA A 114 -9.71 6.04 -14.84
CA ALA A 114 -10.58 7.05 -14.24
C ALA A 114 -10.98 8.14 -15.25
N THR A 115 -11.97 8.94 -14.87
CA THR A 115 -12.35 10.18 -15.56
C THR A 115 -11.96 11.40 -14.72
N HIS A 116 -11.32 12.39 -15.34
CA HIS A 116 -10.86 13.61 -14.68
C HIS A 116 -11.99 14.64 -14.52
N PHE A 117 -12.72 14.55 -13.40
CA PHE A 117 -13.91 15.35 -13.11
C PHE A 117 -13.68 16.52 -12.14
N GLY A 118 -12.58 16.51 -11.40
CA GLY A 118 -12.19 17.61 -10.52
C GLY A 118 -10.75 18.04 -10.80
N ASP A 119 -10.39 19.22 -10.33
CA ASP A 119 -9.07 19.80 -10.58
C ASP A 119 -7.97 18.96 -9.91
N ALA A 120 -6.98 18.54 -10.70
CA ALA A 120 -5.84 17.78 -10.20
C ALA A 120 -4.57 18.07 -11.00
N PHE A 121 -3.43 17.94 -10.34
CA PHE A 121 -2.11 18.07 -10.98
C PHE A 121 -1.89 19.39 -11.73
N GLY A 122 -2.55 20.47 -11.29
CA GLY A 122 -2.51 21.79 -11.92
C GLY A 122 -3.30 21.88 -13.24
N ILE A 123 -4.21 20.95 -13.51
CA ILE A 123 -5.06 20.91 -14.69
C ILE A 123 -6.53 20.96 -14.22
N PRO A 124 -7.35 21.90 -14.73
CA PRO A 124 -8.78 21.91 -14.45
C PRO A 124 -9.47 20.64 -14.94
N ALA A 125 -10.60 20.27 -14.33
CA ALA A 125 -11.42 19.14 -14.76
C ALA A 125 -11.64 19.12 -16.29
N THR A 126 -11.18 18.05 -16.96
CA THR A 126 -11.24 17.96 -18.42
C THR A 126 -12.37 17.07 -18.93
N GLY A 127 -12.98 16.25 -18.06
CA GLY A 127 -13.96 15.23 -18.42
C GLY A 127 -13.38 14.07 -19.26
N LYS A 128 -12.06 14.04 -19.48
CA LYS A 128 -11.39 12.98 -20.24
C LYS A 128 -11.16 11.76 -19.36
N LYS A 129 -11.30 10.58 -19.97
CA LYS A 129 -10.82 9.32 -19.39
C LYS A 129 -9.31 9.22 -19.57
N PHE A 130 -8.66 8.58 -18.61
CA PHE A 130 -7.26 8.19 -18.73
C PHE A 130 -7.04 6.80 -18.15
N THR A 131 -5.96 6.17 -18.59
CA THR A 131 -5.41 4.96 -17.98
C THR A 131 -3.97 5.21 -17.59
N SER A 132 -3.54 4.75 -16.42
CA SER A 132 -2.16 4.91 -15.97
C SER A 132 -1.71 3.72 -15.12
N THR A 133 -0.43 3.70 -14.76
CA THR A 133 0.16 2.70 -13.88
C THR A 133 0.81 3.38 -12.69
N GLY A 134 0.83 2.67 -11.57
CA GLY A 134 1.53 3.12 -10.37
C GLY A 134 2.23 1.99 -9.65
N LEU A 135 3.23 2.34 -8.86
CA LEU A 135 3.95 1.46 -7.95
C LEU A 135 3.96 2.08 -6.57
N VAL A 136 3.74 1.27 -5.54
CA VAL A 136 3.85 1.71 -4.15
C VAL A 136 4.60 0.69 -3.35
N ILE A 137 5.53 1.15 -2.51
CA ILE A 137 6.10 0.37 -1.42
C ILE A 137 5.47 0.85 -0.12
N TYR A 138 5.05 -0.08 0.73
CA TYR A 138 4.50 0.20 2.05
C TYR A 138 5.41 -0.38 3.13
N ASP A 139 5.81 0.44 4.10
CA ASP A 139 6.38 -0.03 5.38
C ASP A 139 5.21 -0.36 6.31
N MET A 140 5.23 -1.55 6.88
CA MET A 140 4.16 -2.14 7.67
C MET A 140 4.60 -2.20 9.13
N ARG A 141 3.73 -1.74 10.02
CA ARG A 141 3.89 -1.81 11.47
C ARG A 141 2.59 -2.26 12.11
N ASP A 142 2.65 -3.26 12.98
CA ASP A 142 1.48 -3.80 13.67
C ASP A 142 0.35 -4.23 12.71
N GLY A 143 0.72 -4.73 11.52
CA GLY A 143 -0.21 -5.14 10.46
C GLY A 143 -0.88 -3.99 9.70
N LYS A 144 -0.43 -2.74 9.92
CA LYS A 144 -0.95 -1.53 9.32
C LYS A 144 0.12 -0.78 8.52
N ILE A 145 -0.31 0.05 7.58
CA ILE A 145 0.57 0.89 6.76
C ILE A 145 1.11 2.03 7.61
N TYR A 146 2.41 2.01 7.90
CA TYR A 146 3.12 3.05 8.64
C TYR A 146 3.74 4.10 7.72
N ARG A 147 4.18 3.70 6.53
CA ARG A 147 4.74 4.62 5.54
C ARG A 147 4.43 4.16 4.13
N SER A 148 4.31 5.11 3.21
CA SER A 148 4.06 4.84 1.80
C SER A 148 5.08 5.57 0.92
N TRP A 149 5.63 4.90 -0.09
CA TRP A 149 6.44 5.51 -1.15
C TRP A 149 5.78 5.21 -2.49
N GLN A 150 5.12 6.21 -3.07
CA GLN A 150 4.30 6.05 -4.27
C GLN A 150 4.94 6.74 -5.48
N GLU A 151 5.03 5.99 -6.57
CA GLU A 151 5.41 6.46 -7.89
C GLU A 151 4.24 6.23 -8.84
N LEU A 152 3.70 7.30 -9.39
CA LEU A 152 2.61 7.29 -10.37
C LEU A 152 3.18 7.75 -11.71
N ASP A 153 2.76 7.15 -12.83
CA ASP A 153 3.04 7.70 -14.16
C ASP A 153 2.20 8.98 -14.40
N LEU A 154 2.59 10.03 -13.68
CA LEU A 154 1.95 11.33 -13.69
C LEU A 154 2.12 12.01 -15.04
N MET A 155 3.27 11.85 -15.69
CA MET A 155 3.51 12.42 -17.02
C MET A 155 2.63 11.77 -18.09
N GLY A 156 2.44 10.45 -18.02
CA GLY A 156 1.49 9.74 -18.88
C GLY A 156 0.05 10.22 -18.70
N ILE A 157 -0.37 10.50 -17.46
CA ILE A 157 -1.68 11.09 -17.18
C ILE A 157 -1.78 12.50 -17.77
N ILE A 158 -0.82 13.38 -17.46
CA ILE A 158 -0.82 14.78 -17.93
C ILE A 158 -0.90 14.84 -19.46
N ASN A 159 -0.18 13.96 -20.16
CA ASN A 159 -0.21 13.91 -21.63
C ASN A 159 -1.60 13.49 -22.16
N GLN A 160 -2.27 12.52 -21.53
CA GLN A 160 -3.64 12.12 -21.91
C GLN A 160 -4.68 13.21 -21.63
N LEU A 161 -4.51 14.00 -20.56
CA LEU A 161 -5.47 15.05 -20.22
C LEU A 161 -5.34 16.28 -21.13
N LYS A 162 -4.12 16.61 -21.58
CA LYS A 162 -3.85 17.79 -22.42
C LYS A 162 -4.15 17.58 -23.91
N ASN A 163 -4.01 16.36 -24.43
CA ASN A 163 -4.30 16.02 -25.83
C ASN A 163 -5.74 15.56 -25.99
#